data_AF-A0A534AHF9-F1
#
_entry.id   AF-A0A534AHF9-F1
#
_cell.length_a   1.000
_cell.length_b   1.000
_cell.length_c   1.000
_cell.angle_alpha   90.00
_cell.angle_beta   90.00
_cell.angle_gamma   90.00
#
_symmetry.space_group_name_H-M   'P 1'
#
loop_
_entity.id
_entity.type
_entity.pdbx_description
1 polymer ?
#
loop_
_entity_poly.entity_id
_entity_poly.type
_entity_poly.pdbx_seq_one_letter_code
_entity_poly.pdbx_strand_id
1 'polypeptide(L)'
;MPIPATQFIWFNGKLVPWEKATVHVLAHALHYGSSVFEGVRAYETPRGVAIFRLRDHTRRLFDSAKIYRINIPFSAEAINEACRQVISANALERGAYIRPVVFRGYGEIGVTPKVEPPTEVAIAAWEWGKYLTHEGEEAGVDACVSSWQRVAPNTLPALAKAAGNYLSSQLIGAEARRLGFAEGIGLAPDGTLSEGSGENLFLVKDGVLLTPALAHSVLGGLTRDTVMRLARERGLEVRECAIPRELLYLADEAFFTGTAVEITAIPRARRPTSGAGSTTSTCRRRGSPPPAERARVSRMARSPQTLFDKVWQRHVVSAETADTPALLYVDLHLVHEVTSPQAFALLRERGLRVRRPERTLATMDHSTPTLTSQVFGGMPIALEAARRQVEELEVNCAGFGIELLGLTHRQRGIVHIIGPELGLTQPGMTVVCGDSHTSTHGAFGALAFGIGTTEVGHVLATQCLLQRRPRTLAVNVKGAPRAGVTAKDLILAIIGRLGVGGGTGHVVEYRGDAIRALDMDERMTVCNMSIEAGARAGMVAPDETTFDYLAGRPRAPGGEARERALEEWRRLPTDAGARFDREIDIDAAGVEPMITYGT
;
A
#
# COMPACT_ATOMS: atom_id res chain seq x y z
N MET A 1 -9.61 24.31 15.21
CA MET A 1 -10.33 25.22 16.13
C MET A 1 -11.67 24.59 16.49
N PRO A 2 -12.17 24.75 17.72
CA PRO A 2 -13.52 24.30 18.09
C PRO A 2 -14.58 25.07 17.28
N ILE A 3 -15.72 24.41 17.03
CA ILE A 3 -16.84 24.99 16.28
C ILE A 3 -17.43 26.15 17.10
N PRO A 4 -17.61 27.35 16.52
CA PRO A 4 -18.29 28.45 17.22
C PRO A 4 -19.75 28.07 17.46
N ALA A 5 -20.20 28.20 18.70
CA ALA A 5 -21.60 27.98 19.04
C ALA A 5 -22.48 29.04 18.37
N THR A 6 -23.61 28.61 17.81
CA THR A 6 -24.66 29.51 17.33
C THR A 6 -25.83 29.53 18.33
N GLN A 7 -26.85 30.36 18.10
CA GLN A 7 -27.95 30.52 19.05
C GLN A 7 -28.88 29.30 19.07
N PHE A 8 -29.16 28.74 17.89
CA PHE A 8 -30.18 27.71 17.72
C PHE A 8 -29.68 26.52 16.89
N ILE A 9 -30.15 25.33 17.26
CA ILE A 9 -30.09 24.12 16.45
C ILE A 9 -31.54 23.74 16.12
N TRP A 10 -31.81 23.33 14.89
CA TRP A 10 -33.09 22.71 14.59
C TRP A 10 -33.06 21.26 15.07
N PHE A 11 -34.01 20.85 15.90
CA PHE A 11 -34.07 19.52 16.51
C PHE A 11 -35.52 19.03 16.53
N ASN A 12 -35.80 17.94 15.81
CA ASN A 12 -37.12 17.30 15.71
C ASN A 12 -38.28 18.28 15.48
N GLY A 13 -38.15 19.19 14.50
CA GLY A 13 -39.22 20.12 14.12
C GLY A 13 -39.19 21.48 14.82
N LYS A 14 -38.27 21.70 15.77
CA LYS A 14 -38.21 22.94 16.58
C LYS A 14 -36.81 23.54 16.57
N LEU A 15 -36.73 24.87 16.63
CA LEU A 15 -35.48 25.54 17.00
C LEU A 15 -35.30 25.44 18.51
N VAL A 16 -34.20 24.86 18.93
CA VAL A 16 -33.81 24.74 20.34
C VAL A 16 -32.53 25.53 20.57
N PRO A 17 -32.33 26.17 21.73
CA PRO A 17 -31.05 26.77 22.07
C PRO A 17 -29.92 25.75 21.95
N TRP A 18 -28.75 26.16 21.45
CA TRP A 18 -27.61 25.28 21.17
C TRP A 18 -27.25 24.37 22.35
N GLU A 19 -27.17 24.93 23.56
CA GLU A 19 -26.84 24.20 24.79
C GLU A 19 -27.92 23.21 25.24
N LYS A 20 -29.13 23.32 24.70
CA LYS A 20 -30.27 22.42 25.00
C LYS A 20 -30.47 21.33 23.95
N ALA A 21 -29.70 21.33 22.87
CA ALA A 21 -29.71 20.29 21.84
C ALA A 21 -28.96 19.03 22.32
N THR A 22 -29.45 18.43 23.40
CA THR A 22 -28.81 17.28 24.08
C THR A 22 -29.54 15.98 23.79
N VAL A 23 -28.80 14.87 23.82
CA VAL A 23 -29.34 13.50 23.74
C VAL A 23 -28.93 12.70 24.98
N HIS A 24 -29.68 11.65 25.30
CA HIS A 24 -29.29 10.74 26.38
C HIS A 24 -27.99 10.00 26.01
N VAL A 25 -27.09 9.75 26.96
CA VAL A 25 -25.82 9.05 26.72
C VAL A 25 -25.99 7.62 26.19
N LEU A 26 -27.17 7.02 26.43
CA LEU A 26 -27.56 5.72 25.91
C LEU A 26 -28.29 5.81 24.55
N ALA A 27 -28.20 6.93 23.84
CA ALA A 27 -28.70 7.00 22.47
C ALA A 27 -27.97 5.97 21.60
N HIS A 28 -28.73 5.15 20.87
CA HIS A 28 -28.22 4.01 20.12
C HIS A 28 -27.09 4.39 19.14
N ALA A 29 -27.17 5.58 18.54
CA ALA A 29 -26.13 6.09 17.64
C ALA A 29 -24.76 6.34 18.29
N LEU A 30 -24.70 6.64 19.60
CA LEU A 30 -23.43 6.84 20.31
C LEU A 30 -22.65 5.53 20.50
N HIS A 31 -23.36 4.39 20.56
CA HIS A 31 -22.76 3.08 20.82
C HIS A 31 -22.51 2.28 19.55
N TYR A 32 -23.33 2.48 18.51
CA TYR A 32 -23.32 1.66 17.29
C TYR A 32 -23.10 2.43 15.99
N GLY A 33 -22.83 3.74 16.06
CA GLY A 33 -22.60 4.57 14.86
C GLY A 33 -23.80 4.64 13.91
N SER A 34 -25.01 4.34 14.41
CA SER A 34 -26.26 4.22 13.66
C SER A 34 -26.90 5.56 13.33
N SER A 35 -26.14 6.37 12.58
CA SER A 35 -26.58 7.66 12.08
C SER A 35 -26.08 7.92 10.66
N VAL A 36 -26.84 8.74 9.94
CA VAL A 36 -26.48 9.27 8.63
C VAL A 36 -26.51 10.78 8.69
N PHE A 37 -25.66 11.43 7.92
CA PHE A 37 -25.53 12.88 7.99
C PHE A 37 -25.14 13.47 6.65
N GLU A 38 -25.29 14.79 6.55
CA GLU A 38 -24.83 15.57 5.42
C GLU A 38 -23.87 16.68 5.83
N GLY A 39 -23.03 17.07 4.88
CA GLY A 39 -22.25 18.30 4.97
C GLY A 39 -22.72 19.20 3.86
N VAL A 40 -23.34 20.33 4.19
CA VAL A 40 -23.90 21.27 3.22
C VAL A 40 -23.25 22.62 3.42
N ARG A 41 -23.02 23.37 2.33
CA ARG A 41 -22.45 24.72 2.40
C ARG A 41 -23.42 25.74 1.83
N ALA A 42 -23.59 26.82 2.57
CA ALA A 42 -24.27 28.01 2.15
C ALA A 42 -23.23 29.09 1.86
N TYR A 43 -23.39 29.76 0.73
CA TYR A 43 -22.46 30.75 0.23
C TYR A 43 -23.12 32.12 0.23
N GLU A 44 -22.37 33.14 0.61
CA GLU A 44 -22.73 34.52 0.30
C GLU A 44 -22.70 34.69 -1.22
N THR A 45 -23.79 35.24 -1.78
CA THR A 45 -23.89 35.55 -3.21
C THR A 45 -24.41 36.97 -3.38
N PRO A 46 -24.30 37.57 -4.58
CA PRO A 46 -24.89 38.89 -4.84
C PRO A 46 -26.40 38.99 -4.60
N ARG A 47 -27.10 37.85 -4.46
CA ARG A 47 -28.55 37.77 -4.20
C ARG A 47 -28.88 37.34 -2.77
N GLY A 48 -27.89 37.39 -1.86
CA GLY A 48 -27.97 36.88 -0.50
C GLY A 48 -27.43 35.45 -0.38
N VAL A 49 -27.61 34.86 0.81
CA VAL A 49 -27.08 33.52 1.13
C VAL A 49 -27.84 32.44 0.37
N ALA A 50 -27.10 31.59 -0.36
CA ALA A 50 -27.64 30.49 -1.12
C ALA A 50 -27.03 29.15 -0.68
N ILE A 51 -27.89 28.15 -0.44
CA ILE A 51 -27.45 26.81 -0.05
C ILE A 51 -27.15 25.99 -1.32
N PHE A 52 -25.89 25.62 -1.49
CA PHE A 52 -25.43 24.90 -2.68
C PHE A 52 -26.00 23.48 -2.71
N ARG A 53 -26.71 23.16 -3.80
CA ARG A 53 -27.28 21.83 -4.09
C ARG A 53 -28.09 21.19 -2.93
N LEU A 54 -28.80 22.01 -2.15
CA LEU A 54 -29.56 21.55 -0.98
C LEU A 54 -30.45 20.34 -1.25
N ARG A 55 -31.22 20.34 -2.35
CA ARG A 55 -32.11 19.22 -2.69
C ARG A 55 -31.36 17.91 -2.95
N ASP A 56 -30.17 17.99 -3.56
CA ASP A 56 -29.34 16.80 -3.81
C ASP A 56 -28.73 16.26 -2.52
N HIS A 57 -28.30 17.14 -1.62
CA HIS A 57 -27.83 16.74 -0.28
C HIS A 57 -28.94 16.03 0.50
N THR A 58 -30.14 16.61 0.53
CA THR A 58 -31.29 15.99 1.19
C THR A 58 -31.65 14.65 0.54
N ARG A 59 -31.63 14.54 -0.80
CA ARG A 59 -31.84 13.23 -1.45
C ARG A 59 -30.83 12.19 -0.97
N ARG A 60 -29.54 12.53 -0.93
CA ARG A 60 -28.48 11.61 -0.47
C ARG A 60 -28.59 11.26 1.02
N LEU A 61 -29.09 12.17 1.87
CA LEU A 61 -29.42 11.88 3.27
C LEU A 61 -30.48 10.78 3.36
N PHE A 62 -31.57 10.88 2.58
CA PHE A 62 -32.62 9.88 2.53
C PHE A 62 -32.14 8.56 1.91
N ASP A 63 -31.31 8.60 0.86
CA ASP A 63 -30.71 7.40 0.27
C ASP A 63 -29.81 6.67 1.28
N SER A 64 -29.01 7.41 2.04
CA SER A 64 -28.17 6.86 3.11
C SER A 64 -29.02 6.23 4.22
N ALA A 65 -30.09 6.91 4.64
CA ALA A 65 -31.02 6.39 5.63
C ALA A 65 -31.72 5.11 5.14
N LYS A 66 -32.12 5.09 3.86
CA LYS A 66 -32.76 3.94 3.21
C LYS A 66 -31.87 2.69 3.22
N ILE A 67 -30.57 2.83 2.93
CA ILE A 67 -29.61 1.72 2.97
C ILE A 67 -29.61 1.03 4.35
N TYR A 68 -29.65 1.82 5.42
CA TYR A 68 -29.66 1.32 6.80
C TYR A 68 -31.06 1.16 7.40
N ARG A 69 -32.12 1.34 6.59
CA ARG A 69 -33.53 1.25 6.99
C ARG A 69 -33.90 2.19 8.15
N ILE A 70 -33.26 3.36 8.22
CA ILE A 70 -33.59 4.41 9.18
C ILE A 70 -34.77 5.21 8.61
N ASN A 71 -35.92 5.17 9.28
CA ASN A 71 -37.09 5.92 8.86
C ASN A 71 -36.98 7.39 9.32
N ILE A 72 -36.90 8.33 8.38
CA ILE A 72 -36.87 9.77 8.66
C ILE A 72 -38.31 10.26 8.85
N PRO A 73 -38.69 10.83 10.01
CA PRO A 73 -40.07 11.24 10.29
C PRO A 73 -40.46 12.60 9.66
N PHE A 74 -39.71 13.07 8.65
CA PHE A 74 -39.91 14.35 7.97
C PHE A 74 -39.82 14.14 6.46
N SER A 75 -40.52 14.97 5.67
CA SER A 75 -40.35 14.99 4.23
C SER A 75 -39.02 15.65 3.84
N ALA A 76 -38.54 15.36 2.62
CA ALA A 76 -37.35 16.02 2.08
C ALA A 76 -37.53 17.55 2.05
N GLU A 77 -38.73 18.04 1.70
CA GLU A 77 -39.07 19.46 1.72
C GLU A 77 -38.98 20.05 3.13
N ALA A 78 -39.45 19.35 4.15
CA ALA A 78 -39.35 19.79 5.54
C ALA A 78 -37.89 19.88 6.00
N ILE A 79 -37.04 18.93 5.61
CA ILE A 79 -35.59 18.98 5.90
C ILE A 79 -34.93 20.16 5.16
N ASN A 80 -35.29 20.38 3.90
CA ASN A 80 -34.79 21.53 3.13
C ASN A 80 -35.17 22.86 3.79
N GLU A 81 -36.41 22.97 4.27
CA GLU A 81 -36.87 24.18 4.96
C GLU A 81 -36.18 24.37 6.31
N ALA A 82 -35.99 23.29 7.08
CA ALA A 82 -35.25 23.31 8.33
C ALA A 82 -33.79 23.81 8.15
N CYS A 83 -33.12 23.41 7.05
CA CYS A 83 -31.80 23.95 6.69
C CYS A 83 -31.81 25.46 6.43
N ARG A 84 -32.87 26.01 5.82
CA ARG A 84 -33.02 27.47 5.62
C ARG A 84 -33.33 28.16 6.94
N GLN A 85 -34.22 27.58 7.72
CA GLN A 85 -34.66 28.10 9.00
C GLN A 85 -33.50 28.25 9.98
N VAL A 86 -32.60 27.26 10.08
CA VAL A 86 -31.44 27.34 10.99
C VAL A 86 -30.42 28.41 10.57
N ILE A 87 -30.27 28.67 9.27
CA ILE A 87 -29.43 29.78 8.79
C ILE A 87 -30.04 31.13 9.17
N SER A 88 -31.34 31.31 8.90
CA SER A 88 -32.04 32.56 9.18
C SER A 88 -32.12 32.84 10.69
N ALA A 89 -32.44 31.83 11.50
CA ALA A 89 -32.56 31.96 12.95
C ALA A 89 -31.23 32.30 13.64
N ASN A 90 -30.10 31.94 13.03
CA ASN A 90 -28.76 32.24 13.53
C ASN A 90 -28.11 33.46 12.86
N ALA A 91 -28.83 34.17 11.98
CA ALA A 91 -28.34 35.32 11.23
C ALA A 91 -27.01 35.06 10.51
N LEU A 92 -26.86 33.90 9.88
CA LEU A 92 -25.62 33.50 9.19
C LEU A 92 -25.57 34.09 7.77
N GLU A 93 -25.20 35.37 7.68
CA GLU A 93 -25.24 36.16 6.43
C GLU A 93 -23.99 36.00 5.55
N ARG A 94 -22.86 35.59 6.13
CA ARG A 94 -21.56 35.50 5.44
C ARG A 94 -21.26 34.09 4.89
N GLY A 95 -22.31 33.30 4.71
CA GLY A 95 -22.22 31.87 4.43
C GLY A 95 -22.11 31.02 5.69
N ALA A 96 -22.38 29.73 5.53
CA ALA A 96 -22.46 28.79 6.64
C ALA A 96 -22.10 27.38 6.20
N TYR A 97 -21.61 26.57 7.13
CA TYR A 97 -21.68 25.12 7.01
C TYR A 97 -22.89 24.61 7.77
N ILE A 98 -23.63 23.68 7.18
CA ILE A 98 -24.83 23.07 7.74
C ILE A 98 -24.58 21.57 7.90
N ARG A 99 -24.96 21.02 9.05
CA ARG A 99 -24.83 19.61 9.41
C ARG A 99 -26.21 19.02 9.75
N PRO A 100 -26.98 18.55 8.75
CA PRO A 100 -28.09 17.64 9.01
C PRO A 100 -27.55 16.30 9.51
N VAL A 101 -28.13 15.76 10.57
CA VAL A 101 -27.86 14.42 11.10
C VAL A 101 -29.17 13.74 11.48
N VAL A 102 -29.31 12.50 11.06
CA VAL A 102 -30.43 11.60 11.37
C VAL A 102 -29.86 10.41 12.12
N PHE A 103 -30.39 10.09 13.29
CA PHE A 103 -29.80 9.07 14.15
C PHE A 103 -30.84 8.33 14.99
N ARG A 104 -30.54 7.08 15.36
CA ARG A 104 -31.35 6.33 16.32
C ARG A 104 -31.11 6.86 17.75
N GLY A 105 -32.17 7.32 18.39
CA GLY A 105 -32.18 7.92 19.72
C GLY A 105 -32.09 6.91 20.86
N TYR A 106 -32.59 7.31 22.04
CA TYR A 106 -32.58 6.48 23.24
C TYR A 106 -33.63 5.36 23.18
N GLY A 107 -33.25 4.15 23.60
CA GLY A 107 -34.11 2.98 23.62
C GLY A 107 -33.38 1.75 24.16
N GLU A 108 -33.70 0.57 23.62
CA GLU A 108 -33.01 -0.67 23.96
C GLU A 108 -31.54 -0.63 23.49
N ILE A 109 -30.64 -1.21 24.31
CA ILE A 109 -29.20 -1.15 24.05
C ILE A 109 -28.72 -2.14 22.98
N GLY A 110 -29.49 -3.17 22.62
CA GLY A 110 -29.01 -4.15 21.64
C GLY A 110 -28.76 -3.52 20.26
N VAL A 111 -27.71 -3.98 19.54
CA VAL A 111 -27.39 -3.52 18.16
C VAL A 111 -28.56 -3.65 17.18
N THR A 112 -29.40 -4.67 17.40
CA THR A 112 -30.67 -4.89 16.72
C THR A 112 -31.77 -4.92 17.79
N PRO A 113 -32.27 -3.75 18.20
CA PRO A 113 -33.25 -3.68 19.28
C PRO A 113 -34.59 -4.30 18.84
N LYS A 114 -35.31 -4.95 19.76
CA LYS A 114 -36.62 -5.56 19.49
C LYS A 114 -37.68 -4.49 19.25
N VAL A 115 -37.59 -3.39 19.99
CA VAL A 115 -38.36 -2.17 19.78
C VAL A 115 -37.44 -1.14 19.16
N GLU A 116 -37.73 -0.73 17.93
CA GLU A 116 -36.89 0.24 17.22
C GLU A 116 -36.87 1.59 17.98
N PRO A 117 -35.69 2.12 18.35
CA PRO A 117 -35.59 3.41 19.00
C PRO A 117 -36.11 4.51 18.08
N PRO A 118 -36.62 5.63 18.64
CA PRO A 118 -37.07 6.75 17.84
C PRO A 118 -35.94 7.28 16.94
N THR A 119 -36.25 7.62 15.70
CA THR A 119 -35.33 8.37 14.84
C THR A 119 -35.39 9.84 15.21
N GLU A 120 -34.25 10.41 15.56
CA GLU A 120 -34.08 11.83 15.84
C GLU A 120 -33.37 12.52 14.68
N VAL A 121 -33.72 13.78 14.44
CA VAL A 121 -33.15 14.61 13.37
C VAL A 121 -32.73 15.95 13.95
N ALA A 122 -31.45 16.29 13.76
CA ALA A 122 -30.90 17.57 14.14
C ALA A 122 -30.21 18.24 12.94
N ILE A 123 -30.31 19.56 12.86
CA ILE A 123 -29.64 20.37 11.85
C ILE A 123 -28.99 21.56 12.55
N ALA A 124 -27.66 21.54 12.60
CA ALA A 124 -26.86 22.64 13.11
C ALA A 124 -26.28 23.44 11.95
N ALA A 125 -26.06 24.74 12.15
CA ALA A 125 -25.34 25.59 11.21
C ALA A 125 -24.44 26.58 11.96
N TRP A 126 -23.27 26.88 11.38
CA TRP A 126 -22.28 27.82 11.90
C TRP A 126 -21.43 28.41 10.79
N GLU A 127 -20.78 29.54 11.04
CA GLU A 127 -19.79 30.11 10.11
C GLU A 127 -18.54 29.23 10.07
N TRP A 128 -18.10 28.84 8.87
CA TRP A 128 -16.92 27.99 8.71
C TRP A 128 -16.10 28.41 7.47
N GLY A 129 -14.83 28.78 7.72
CA GLY A 129 -13.81 28.98 6.69
C GLY A 129 -13.41 27.69 5.96
N LYS A 130 -12.39 27.77 5.09
CA LYS A 130 -11.91 26.60 4.32
C LYS A 130 -11.38 25.49 5.25
N TYR A 131 -11.70 24.23 4.95
CA TYR A 131 -11.41 23.07 5.82
C TYR A 131 -9.91 22.68 5.87
N LEU A 132 -9.19 22.82 4.75
CA LEU A 132 -7.80 22.37 4.61
C LEU A 132 -6.77 23.51 4.44
N THR A 133 -7.20 24.76 4.32
CA THR A 133 -6.30 25.90 4.13
C THR A 133 -6.49 26.93 5.24
N HIS A 134 -5.39 27.41 5.81
CA HIS A 134 -5.43 28.59 6.65
C HIS A 134 -5.63 29.83 5.77
N GLU A 135 -6.21 30.91 6.32
CA GLU A 135 -6.41 32.15 5.57
C GLU A 135 -5.08 32.61 4.95
N GLY A 136 -5.02 32.64 3.60
CA GLY A 136 -3.85 33.09 2.83
C GLY A 136 -3.14 32.04 1.98
N GLU A 137 -3.50 30.75 2.06
CA GLU A 137 -2.80 29.70 1.30
C GLU A 137 -3.48 29.36 -0.04
N GLU A 138 -3.05 30.03 -1.12
CA GLU A 138 -3.29 29.61 -2.51
C GLU A 138 -2.46 28.35 -2.90
N ALA A 139 -1.66 27.82 -1.97
CA ALA A 139 -0.58 26.88 -2.26
C ALA A 139 -1.00 25.40 -2.33
N GLY A 140 -2.27 25.05 -2.11
CA GLY A 140 -2.74 23.66 -2.02
C GLY A 140 -2.31 22.96 -0.71
N VAL A 141 -2.56 21.65 -0.59
CA VAL A 141 -2.19 20.86 0.59
C VAL A 141 -1.39 19.61 0.27
N ASP A 142 -0.36 19.37 1.08
CA ASP A 142 0.41 18.13 1.00
C ASP A 142 -0.40 16.95 1.52
N ALA A 143 -0.46 15.89 0.73
CA ALA A 143 -1.19 14.66 1.05
C ALA A 143 -0.29 13.43 0.97
N CYS A 144 -0.55 12.43 1.81
CA CYS A 144 0.12 11.14 1.74
C CYS A 144 -0.88 10.01 1.48
N VAL A 145 -0.43 8.92 0.86
CA VAL A 145 -1.25 7.71 0.79
C VAL A 145 -1.15 6.97 2.12
N SER A 146 -2.31 6.77 2.76
CA SER A 146 -2.47 6.10 4.05
C SER A 146 -2.12 4.60 3.99
N SER A 147 -1.69 4.05 5.12
CA SER A 147 -1.54 2.60 5.32
C SER A 147 -2.88 1.91 5.60
N TRP A 148 -3.86 2.66 6.10
CA TRP A 148 -5.26 2.21 6.23
C TRP A 148 -5.99 2.28 4.90
N GLN A 149 -6.69 1.19 4.57
CA GLN A 149 -7.58 1.08 3.41
C GLN A 149 -9.00 1.56 3.75
N ARG A 150 -9.76 1.90 2.70
CA ARG A 150 -11.20 2.13 2.76
C ARG A 150 -11.96 0.82 2.95
N VAL A 151 -13.19 0.95 3.44
CA VAL A 151 -14.09 -0.18 3.73
C VAL A 151 -14.32 -1.01 2.48
N ALA A 152 -14.25 -2.33 2.59
CA ALA A 152 -14.44 -3.19 1.43
C ALA A 152 -15.89 -3.17 0.91
N PRO A 153 -16.11 -3.35 -0.40
CA PRO A 153 -17.45 -3.51 -0.93
C PRO A 153 -18.25 -4.57 -0.15
N ASN A 154 -19.53 -4.30 0.07
CA ASN A 154 -20.44 -5.18 0.82
C ASN A 154 -20.09 -5.41 2.30
N THR A 155 -19.24 -4.57 2.92
CA THR A 155 -19.01 -4.56 4.38
C THR A 155 -19.79 -3.42 5.05
N LEU A 156 -19.27 -2.19 4.98
CA LEU A 156 -19.99 -0.96 5.31
C LEU A 156 -20.28 -0.21 3.99
N PRO A 157 -21.55 0.05 3.64
CA PRO A 157 -21.92 0.74 2.40
C PRO A 157 -21.23 2.12 2.25
N ALA A 158 -20.22 2.21 1.37
CA ALA A 158 -19.50 3.45 1.09
C ALA A 158 -20.35 4.53 0.40
N LEU A 159 -21.43 4.12 -0.28
CA LEU A 159 -22.40 5.06 -0.88
C LEU A 159 -23.26 5.78 0.16
N ALA A 160 -23.38 5.23 1.37
CA ALA A 160 -24.10 5.87 2.47
C ALA A 160 -23.14 6.78 3.25
N LYS A 161 -23.55 8.03 3.48
CA LYS A 161 -22.79 8.96 4.34
C LYS A 161 -23.16 8.73 5.81
N ALA A 162 -22.77 7.58 6.33
CA ALA A 162 -23.04 7.14 7.70
C ALA A 162 -21.89 7.47 8.66
N ALA A 163 -22.19 7.77 9.93
CA ALA A 163 -21.17 8.13 10.92
C ALA A 163 -20.21 6.97 11.22
N GLY A 164 -20.70 5.73 11.27
CA GLY A 164 -19.85 4.54 11.47
C GLY A 164 -18.71 4.43 10.45
N ASN A 165 -18.92 4.87 9.21
CA ASN A 165 -17.90 4.87 8.16
C ASN A 165 -16.71 5.78 8.50
N TYR A 166 -16.89 6.80 9.34
CA TYR A 166 -15.85 7.79 9.65
C TYR A 166 -14.80 7.28 10.64
N LEU A 167 -14.94 6.07 11.20
CA LEU A 167 -13.82 5.43 11.90
C LEU A 167 -12.66 5.16 10.93
N SER A 168 -12.95 4.71 9.71
CA SER A 168 -11.94 4.57 8.64
C SER A 168 -11.34 5.93 8.28
N SER A 169 -12.16 6.96 8.09
CA SER A 169 -11.70 8.32 7.80
C SER A 169 -10.80 8.88 8.89
N GLN A 170 -11.13 8.66 10.16
CA GLN A 170 -10.32 9.12 11.28
C GLN A 170 -8.93 8.49 11.29
N LEU A 171 -8.82 7.19 11.03
CA LEU A 171 -7.52 6.50 10.96
C LEU A 171 -6.66 7.05 9.82
N ILE A 172 -7.23 7.23 8.62
CA ILE A 172 -6.55 7.77 7.44
C ILE A 172 -6.04 9.20 7.72
N GLY A 173 -6.93 10.09 8.17
CA GLY A 173 -6.58 11.50 8.40
C GLY A 173 -5.66 11.69 9.61
N ALA A 174 -5.83 10.91 10.69
CA ALA A 174 -4.96 10.98 11.86
C ALA A 174 -3.55 10.46 11.57
N GLU A 175 -3.43 9.40 10.77
CA GLU A 175 -2.13 8.92 10.31
C GLU A 175 -1.40 9.99 9.49
N ALA A 176 -2.07 10.61 8.51
CA ALA A 176 -1.49 11.66 7.69
C ALA A 176 -0.96 12.83 8.52
N ARG A 177 -1.78 13.34 9.46
CA ARG A 177 -1.37 14.41 10.38
C ARG A 177 -0.22 14.02 11.28
N ARG A 178 -0.21 12.78 11.80
CA ARG A 178 0.91 12.24 12.60
C ARG A 178 2.22 12.18 11.80
N LEU A 179 2.12 12.00 10.49
CA LEU A 179 3.26 11.97 9.56
C LEU A 179 3.61 13.36 8.99
N GLY A 180 2.95 14.44 9.43
CA GLY A 180 3.23 15.81 8.99
C GLY A 180 2.52 16.24 7.71
N PHE A 181 1.59 15.44 7.18
CA PHE A 181 0.77 15.80 6.02
C PHE A 181 -0.55 16.43 6.46
N ALA A 182 -1.14 17.26 5.59
CA ALA A 182 -2.43 17.88 5.87
C ALA A 182 -3.58 16.88 5.78
N GLU A 183 -3.51 15.94 4.82
CA GLU A 183 -4.57 14.97 4.56
C GLU A 183 -4.05 13.62 4.03
N GLY A 184 -4.81 12.55 4.27
CA GLY A 184 -4.51 11.19 3.85
C GLY A 184 -5.39 10.72 2.69
N ILE A 185 -4.80 10.01 1.73
CA ILE A 185 -5.48 9.34 0.62
C ILE A 185 -5.64 7.86 0.98
N GLY A 186 -6.88 7.39 1.05
CA GLY A 186 -7.21 5.98 1.25
C GLY A 186 -7.16 5.20 -0.07
N LEU A 187 -6.74 3.94 0.02
CA LEU A 187 -6.84 2.97 -1.07
C LEU A 187 -8.08 2.09 -0.90
N ALA A 188 -8.65 1.62 -2.00
CA ALA A 188 -9.60 0.53 -1.99
C ALA A 188 -8.90 -0.80 -1.61
N PRO A 189 -9.65 -1.85 -1.20
CA PRO A 189 -9.04 -3.12 -0.78
C PRO A 189 -8.20 -3.80 -1.86
N ASP A 190 -8.51 -3.56 -3.14
CA ASP A 190 -7.77 -4.05 -4.30
C ASP A 190 -6.47 -3.28 -4.59
N GLY A 191 -6.12 -2.28 -3.76
CA GLY A 191 -4.91 -1.47 -3.88
C GLY A 191 -5.04 -0.27 -4.82
N THR A 192 -6.20 -0.06 -5.46
CA THR A 192 -6.45 1.13 -6.30
C THR A 192 -6.77 2.36 -5.45
N LEU A 193 -6.63 3.56 -6.03
CA LEU A 193 -7.00 4.80 -5.37
C LEU A 193 -8.50 4.82 -5.08
N SER A 194 -8.86 5.24 -3.87
CA SER A 194 -10.24 5.48 -3.47
C SER A 194 -10.48 6.99 -3.31
N GLU A 195 -10.36 7.52 -2.10
CA GLU A 195 -10.65 8.92 -1.79
C GLU A 195 -9.82 9.41 -0.59
N GLY A 196 -9.71 10.73 -0.42
CA GLY A 196 -9.15 11.36 0.78
C GLY A 196 -9.99 11.06 2.01
N SER A 197 -9.52 11.35 3.24
CA SER A 197 -10.23 10.95 4.46
C SER A 197 -11.68 11.49 4.56
N GLY A 198 -11.96 12.67 4.01
CA GLY A 198 -13.29 13.28 3.94
C GLY A 198 -13.69 13.82 2.56
N GLU A 199 -12.89 13.54 1.52
CA GLU A 199 -12.91 14.20 0.22
C GLU A 199 -12.74 13.22 -0.93
N ASN A 200 -13.41 13.43 -2.06
CA ASN A 200 -13.11 12.65 -3.27
C ASN A 200 -11.82 13.15 -3.94
N LEU A 201 -11.13 12.24 -4.63
CA LEU A 201 -9.87 12.52 -5.33
C LEU A 201 -10.09 12.65 -6.85
N PHE A 202 -9.41 13.62 -7.44
CA PHE A 202 -9.26 13.79 -8.89
C PHE A 202 -7.79 13.86 -9.26
N LEU A 203 -7.47 13.31 -10.44
CA LEU A 203 -6.20 13.45 -11.12
C LEU A 203 -6.43 14.05 -12.51
N VAL A 204 -5.51 14.85 -12.99
CA VAL A 204 -5.44 15.27 -14.40
C VAL A 204 -4.24 14.59 -15.02
N LYS A 205 -4.46 13.89 -16.14
CA LYS A 205 -3.38 13.26 -16.90
C LYS A 205 -3.61 13.45 -18.38
N ASP A 206 -2.64 14.08 -19.04
CA ASP A 206 -2.63 14.35 -20.49
C ASP A 206 -3.92 15.04 -20.97
N GLY A 207 -4.41 16.00 -20.15
CA GLY A 207 -5.64 16.76 -20.41
C GLY A 207 -6.95 16.02 -20.08
N VAL A 208 -6.89 14.77 -19.60
CA VAL A 208 -8.06 13.99 -19.19
C VAL A 208 -8.24 14.08 -17.68
N LEU A 209 -9.47 14.38 -17.24
CA LEU A 209 -9.85 14.40 -15.83
C LEU A 209 -10.25 12.99 -15.38
N LEU A 210 -9.49 12.41 -14.46
CA LEU A 210 -9.69 11.08 -13.91
C LEU A 210 -10.19 11.17 -12.47
N THR A 211 -11.13 10.30 -12.10
CA THR A 211 -11.51 10.11 -10.69
C THR A 211 -11.88 8.65 -10.45
N PRO A 212 -11.60 8.09 -9.25
CA PRO A 212 -11.96 6.73 -8.95
C PRO A 212 -13.47 6.48 -9.11
N ALA A 213 -13.84 5.35 -9.73
CA ALA A 213 -15.23 4.94 -9.86
C ALA A 213 -15.81 4.54 -8.49
N LEU A 214 -17.14 4.65 -8.33
CA LEU A 214 -17.81 4.41 -7.04
C LEU A 214 -17.58 3.01 -6.46
N ALA A 215 -17.32 2.01 -7.30
CA ALA A 215 -17.00 0.65 -6.88
C ALA A 215 -15.70 0.55 -6.05
N HIS A 216 -14.80 1.53 -6.15
CA HIS A 216 -13.55 1.59 -5.39
C HIS A 216 -13.73 2.23 -4.01
N SER A 217 -14.86 1.95 -3.35
CA SER A 217 -15.16 2.38 -1.98
C SER A 217 -15.19 3.90 -1.79
N VAL A 218 -15.71 4.60 -2.80
CA VAL A 218 -15.78 6.06 -2.89
C VAL A 218 -17.20 6.54 -2.58
N LEU A 219 -17.33 7.62 -1.80
CA LEU A 219 -18.63 8.26 -1.60
C LEU A 219 -19.06 8.99 -2.89
N GLY A 220 -20.33 8.88 -3.28
CA GLY A 220 -20.92 9.68 -4.37
C GLY A 220 -20.99 11.18 -4.02
N GLY A 221 -19.86 11.88 -4.09
CA GLY A 221 -19.74 13.29 -3.72
C GLY A 221 -20.52 14.21 -4.63
N LEU A 222 -21.26 15.16 -4.04
CA LEU A 222 -21.98 16.17 -4.81
C LEU A 222 -21.05 17.23 -5.39
N THR A 223 -19.96 17.58 -4.70
CA THR A 223 -18.89 18.42 -5.28
C THR A 223 -18.19 17.70 -6.43
N ARG A 224 -17.88 16.39 -6.27
CA ARG A 224 -17.35 15.53 -7.34
C ARG A 224 -18.26 15.53 -8.57
N ASP A 225 -19.55 15.26 -8.40
CA ASP A 225 -20.54 15.31 -9.49
C ASP A 225 -20.61 16.69 -10.16
N THR A 226 -20.58 17.78 -9.37
CA THR A 226 -20.54 19.14 -9.94
C THR A 226 -19.27 19.38 -10.77
N VAL A 227 -18.09 19.00 -10.27
CA VAL A 227 -16.82 19.17 -11.00
C VAL A 227 -16.86 18.40 -12.32
N MET A 228 -17.35 17.16 -12.32
CA MET A 228 -17.48 16.38 -13.56
C MET A 228 -18.45 17.02 -14.57
N ARG A 229 -19.58 17.58 -14.12
CA ARG A 229 -20.53 18.30 -15.00
C ARG A 229 -19.88 19.55 -15.60
N LEU A 230 -19.26 20.37 -14.77
CA LEU A 230 -18.58 21.60 -15.19
C LEU A 230 -17.39 21.34 -16.13
N ALA A 231 -16.68 20.22 -15.93
CA ALA A 231 -15.60 19.78 -16.81
C ALA A 231 -16.13 19.36 -18.19
N ARG A 232 -17.21 18.55 -18.24
CA ARG A 232 -17.86 18.16 -19.49
C ARG A 232 -18.44 19.36 -20.25
N GLU A 233 -19.05 20.31 -19.55
CA GLU A 233 -19.54 21.58 -20.15
C GLU A 233 -18.41 22.42 -20.76
N ARG A 234 -17.18 22.30 -20.23
CA ARG A 234 -15.97 22.95 -20.76
C ARG A 234 -15.26 22.13 -21.83
N GLY A 235 -15.83 21.00 -22.26
CA GLY A 235 -15.25 20.12 -23.27
C GLY A 235 -14.07 19.29 -22.77
N LEU A 236 -13.85 19.17 -21.46
CA LEU A 236 -12.85 18.26 -20.90
C LEU A 236 -13.38 16.84 -20.91
N GLU A 237 -12.50 15.90 -21.28
CA GLU A 237 -12.79 14.48 -21.13
C GLU A 237 -12.75 14.10 -19.64
N VAL A 238 -13.79 13.39 -19.18
CA VAL A 238 -13.92 12.94 -17.79
C VAL A 238 -14.07 11.42 -17.76
N ARG A 239 -13.17 10.72 -17.08
CA ARG A 239 -13.23 9.26 -16.91
C ARG A 239 -13.36 8.88 -15.44
N GLU A 240 -14.39 8.09 -15.16
CA GLU A 240 -14.56 7.41 -13.88
C GLU A 240 -14.04 5.98 -14.05
N CYS A 241 -12.92 5.63 -13.42
CA CYS A 241 -12.25 4.35 -13.63
C CYS A 241 -11.51 3.84 -12.39
N ALA A 242 -10.99 2.62 -12.47
CA ALA A 242 -9.98 2.13 -11.53
C ALA A 242 -8.68 2.92 -11.77
N ILE A 243 -8.10 3.46 -10.71
CA ILE A 243 -6.86 4.24 -10.79
C ILE A 243 -5.78 3.58 -9.94
N PRO A 244 -4.67 3.11 -10.52
CA PRO A 244 -3.58 2.53 -9.73
C PRO A 244 -2.92 3.60 -8.86
N ARG A 245 -2.43 3.20 -7.68
CA ARG A 245 -1.85 4.12 -6.68
C ARG A 245 -0.78 5.04 -7.27
N GLU A 246 0.09 4.48 -8.10
CA GLU A 246 1.23 5.17 -8.70
C GLU A 246 0.84 6.26 -9.70
N LEU A 247 -0.39 6.25 -10.24
CA LEU A 247 -0.85 7.31 -11.14
C LEU A 247 -0.90 8.66 -10.41
N LEU A 248 -1.07 8.66 -9.09
CA LEU A 248 -0.96 9.88 -8.25
C LEU A 248 0.38 10.60 -8.44
N TYR A 249 1.47 9.85 -8.66
CA TYR A 249 2.81 10.40 -8.84
C TYR A 249 3.11 10.81 -10.28
N LEU A 250 2.34 10.29 -11.24
CA LEU A 250 2.50 10.53 -12.68
C LEU A 250 1.51 11.56 -13.23
N ALA A 251 0.41 11.82 -12.51
CA ALA A 251 -0.59 12.82 -12.85
C ALA A 251 0.04 14.21 -12.95
N ASP A 252 -0.43 14.99 -13.93
CA ASP A 252 0.02 16.36 -14.15
C ASP A 252 -0.49 17.26 -13.01
N GLU A 253 -1.72 17.02 -12.56
CA GLU A 253 -2.34 17.69 -11.43
C GLU A 253 -3.14 16.69 -10.58
N ALA A 254 -3.31 17.00 -9.30
CA ALA A 254 -4.19 16.28 -8.40
C ALA A 254 -4.93 17.26 -7.49
N PHE A 255 -6.16 16.95 -7.13
CA PHE A 255 -6.94 17.79 -6.22
C PHE A 255 -8.03 17.00 -5.51
N PHE A 256 -8.39 17.48 -4.32
CA PHE A 256 -9.52 16.99 -3.55
C PHE A 256 -10.79 17.78 -3.86
N THR A 257 -11.94 17.10 -3.73
CA THR A 257 -13.25 17.73 -3.80
C THR A 257 -14.15 17.29 -2.66
N GLY A 258 -14.93 18.22 -2.11
CA GLY A 258 -15.87 17.93 -1.03
C GLY A 258 -16.56 19.20 -0.56
N THR A 259 -17.62 19.08 0.23
CA THR A 259 -18.37 20.27 0.66
C THR A 259 -17.57 21.18 1.60
N ALA A 260 -16.74 20.59 2.46
CA ALA A 260 -15.91 21.34 3.41
C ALA A 260 -14.59 21.84 2.77
N VAL A 261 -13.99 21.03 1.90
CA VAL A 261 -12.71 21.32 1.23
C VAL A 261 -12.86 22.07 -0.09
N GLU A 262 -14.09 22.18 -0.58
CA GLU A 262 -14.40 22.76 -1.88
C GLU A 262 -13.63 22.05 -3.01
N ILE A 263 -12.72 22.76 -3.68
CA ILE A 263 -11.72 22.22 -4.59
C ILE A 263 -10.37 22.63 -4.01
N THR A 264 -9.60 21.66 -3.53
CA THR A 264 -8.30 21.91 -2.91
C THR A 264 -7.22 21.21 -3.71
N ALA A 265 -6.29 21.97 -4.28
CA ALA A 265 -5.16 21.43 -5.03
C ALA A 265 -4.25 20.60 -4.11
N ILE A 266 -3.69 19.53 -4.65
CA ILE A 266 -2.63 18.73 -4.03
C ILE A 266 -1.35 19.06 -4.81
N PRO A 267 -0.46 19.90 -4.25
CA PRO A 267 0.75 20.31 -4.94
C PRO A 267 1.63 19.11 -5.17
N ARG A 268 2.33 19.07 -6.31
CA ARG A 268 3.51 18.21 -6.42
C ARG A 268 4.50 18.67 -5.35
N ALA A 269 5.11 17.72 -4.65
CA ALA A 269 6.29 18.01 -3.84
C ALA A 269 7.24 18.85 -4.69
N ARG A 270 7.48 20.11 -4.29
CA ARG A 270 8.43 20.96 -5.00
C ARG A 270 9.76 20.22 -5.00
N ARG A 271 10.32 19.93 -6.19
CA ARG A 271 11.77 19.75 -6.31
C ARG A 271 12.41 20.91 -5.55
N PRO A 272 13.43 20.69 -4.71
CA PRO A 272 14.22 21.80 -4.19
C PRO A 272 14.67 22.60 -5.41
N THR A 273 14.18 23.82 -5.54
CA THR A 273 14.65 24.75 -6.56
C THR A 273 16.13 24.95 -6.26
N SER A 274 17.00 24.45 -7.13
CA SER A 274 18.37 24.91 -7.25
C SER A 274 18.31 26.38 -7.68
N GLY A 275 18.15 27.26 -6.71
CA GLY A 275 18.03 28.70 -6.88
C GLY A 275 18.97 29.38 -5.90
N ALA A 276 20.05 29.93 -6.44
CA ALA A 276 20.92 30.84 -5.73
C ALA A 276 20.08 32.01 -5.17
N GLY A 277 20.15 32.21 -3.85
CA GLY A 277 19.52 33.31 -3.15
C GLY A 277 20.26 33.52 -1.83
N SER A 278 21.11 34.54 -1.82
CA SER A 278 22.03 34.90 -0.74
C SER A 278 21.33 35.12 0.60
N THR A 279 21.81 34.45 1.65
CA THR A 279 22.05 35.11 2.94
C THR A 279 23.38 34.62 3.50
N THR A 280 24.35 35.52 3.49
CA THR A 280 25.63 35.41 4.16
C THR A 280 25.44 35.18 5.66
N SER A 281 25.97 34.07 6.18
CA SER A 281 26.62 34.11 7.49
C SER A 281 27.91 33.28 7.43
N THR A 282 28.97 33.92 7.85
CA THR A 282 30.38 33.55 7.69
C THR A 282 30.75 32.36 8.56
N CYS A 283 31.16 31.24 7.94
CA CYS A 283 31.89 30.19 8.64
C CYS A 283 33.32 30.08 8.11
N ARG A 284 34.27 30.36 9.00
CA ARG A 284 35.71 30.48 8.72
C ARG A 284 36.30 29.15 8.25
N ARG A 285 37.11 29.23 7.19
CA ARG A 285 38.08 28.21 6.77
C ARG A 285 38.96 27.78 7.96
N ARG A 286 39.04 26.47 8.24
CA ARG A 286 40.23 25.83 8.79
C ARG A 286 40.74 24.83 7.76
N GLY A 287 42.02 24.96 7.43
CA GLY A 287 42.70 24.25 6.36
C GLY A 287 42.92 22.77 6.63
N SER A 288 43.21 22.07 5.54
CA SER A 288 43.57 20.66 5.46
C SER A 288 44.81 20.32 6.31
N PRO A 289 44.88 19.14 6.96
CA PRO A 289 46.11 18.65 7.54
C PRO A 289 46.99 17.92 6.49
N PRO A 290 48.31 17.84 6.72
CA PRO A 290 49.29 17.31 5.77
C PRO A 290 49.38 15.77 5.76
N PRO A 291 50.07 15.17 4.76
CA PRO A 291 50.06 13.73 4.54
C PRO A 291 51.14 13.03 5.38
N ALA A 292 50.82 12.66 6.62
CA ALA A 292 51.66 11.78 7.44
C ALA A 292 50.85 11.01 8.49
N GLU A 293 49.78 10.32 8.07
CA GLU A 293 49.06 9.38 8.97
C GLU A 293 48.38 8.24 8.19
N ARG A 294 49.06 7.71 7.17
CA ARG A 294 48.59 6.55 6.37
C ARG A 294 48.93 5.18 6.97
N ALA A 295 49.37 5.11 8.23
CA ALA A 295 49.69 3.85 8.87
C ALA A 295 49.41 3.90 10.38
N ARG A 296 48.12 3.82 10.75
CA ARG A 296 47.58 3.25 12.02
C ARG A 296 46.08 3.57 12.13
N VAL A 297 45.26 3.02 11.22
CA VAL A 297 43.85 2.80 11.58
C VAL A 297 43.82 1.50 12.38
N SER A 298 43.86 1.67 13.69
CA SER A 298 43.50 0.65 14.66
C SER A 298 42.15 0.05 14.29
N ARG A 299 42.12 -1.27 14.25
CA ARG A 299 40.98 -2.17 14.05
C ARG A 299 39.90 -1.89 15.10
N MET A 300 39.05 -0.89 14.87
CA MET A 300 37.76 -0.80 15.56
C MET A 300 36.94 -2.02 15.16
N ALA A 301 36.61 -2.88 16.14
CA ALA A 301 35.75 -4.02 15.91
C ALA A 301 34.41 -3.53 15.35
N ARG A 302 34.08 -3.96 14.12
CA ARG A 302 32.74 -3.76 13.57
C ARG A 302 31.72 -4.38 14.54
N SER A 303 30.65 -3.65 14.86
CA SER A 303 29.54 -4.22 15.63
C SER A 303 29.03 -5.49 14.94
N PRO A 304 28.72 -6.56 15.68
CA PRO A 304 28.19 -7.80 15.10
C PRO A 304 26.96 -7.55 14.22
N GLN A 305 26.93 -8.14 13.03
CA GLN A 305 25.89 -7.91 12.01
C GLN A 305 25.08 -9.18 11.74
N THR A 306 23.77 -9.02 11.49
CA THR A 306 22.94 -10.11 10.97
C THR A 306 23.28 -10.42 9.51
N LEU A 307 22.87 -11.59 9.02
CA LEU A 307 22.95 -11.95 7.60
C LEU A 307 22.24 -10.88 6.75
N PHE A 308 21.04 -10.49 7.18
CA PHE A 308 20.29 -9.42 6.54
C PHE A 308 21.09 -8.11 6.47
N ASP A 309 21.71 -7.68 7.57
CA ASP A 309 22.51 -6.44 7.59
C ASP A 309 23.66 -6.47 6.60
N LYS A 310 24.38 -7.60 6.53
CA LYS A 310 25.51 -7.79 5.63
C LYS A 310 25.07 -7.70 4.17
N VAL A 311 23.97 -8.38 3.82
CA VAL A 311 23.43 -8.33 2.45
C VAL A 311 22.85 -6.96 2.15
N TRP A 312 22.02 -6.39 3.02
CA TRP A 312 21.44 -5.05 2.82
C TRP A 312 22.52 -4.00 2.56
N GLN A 313 23.51 -3.88 3.45
CA GLN A 313 24.55 -2.85 3.35
C GLN A 313 25.40 -2.97 2.09
N ARG A 314 25.62 -4.19 1.57
CA ARG A 314 26.36 -4.42 0.33
C ARG A 314 25.64 -3.85 -0.90
N HIS A 315 24.31 -3.74 -0.86
CA HIS A 315 23.48 -3.38 -2.02
C HIS A 315 22.88 -1.97 -1.93
N VAL A 316 23.09 -1.24 -0.84
CA VAL A 316 22.65 0.15 -0.75
C VAL A 316 23.50 1.02 -1.68
N VAL A 317 22.88 1.51 -2.75
CA VAL A 317 23.46 2.51 -3.68
C VAL A 317 23.34 3.91 -3.08
N SER A 318 22.18 4.20 -2.48
CA SER A 318 21.93 5.43 -1.73
C SER A 318 21.20 5.08 -0.44
N ALA A 319 21.71 5.55 0.69
CA ALA A 319 21.09 5.32 1.98
C ALA A 319 19.69 5.95 2.05
N GLU A 320 18.82 5.37 2.87
CA GLU A 320 17.53 5.99 3.17
C GLU A 320 17.69 7.23 4.04
N THR A 321 16.74 8.14 3.92
CA THR A 321 16.58 9.31 4.80
C THR A 321 15.21 9.23 5.47
N ALA A 322 14.86 10.20 6.33
CA ALA A 322 13.49 10.28 6.84
C ALA A 322 12.46 10.32 5.69
N ASP A 323 12.78 11.05 4.62
CA ASP A 323 11.83 11.37 3.54
C ASP A 323 11.91 10.40 2.36
N THR A 324 13.07 9.77 2.12
CA THR A 324 13.30 8.92 0.94
C THR A 324 13.73 7.50 1.31
N PRO A 325 13.16 6.45 0.68
CA PRO A 325 13.68 5.08 0.82
C PRO A 325 15.12 4.95 0.34
N ALA A 326 15.80 3.88 0.75
CA ALA A 326 17.12 3.55 0.21
C ALA A 326 16.97 3.12 -1.24
N LEU A 327 17.97 3.42 -2.06
CA LEU A 327 18.10 2.86 -3.38
C LEU A 327 18.93 1.58 -3.27
N LEU A 328 18.30 0.43 -3.50
CA LEU A 328 18.91 -0.89 -3.40
C LEU A 328 19.24 -1.40 -4.80
N TYR A 329 20.48 -1.83 -5.04
CA TYR A 329 20.87 -2.53 -6.26
C TYR A 329 20.25 -3.93 -6.28
N VAL A 330 19.88 -4.42 -7.46
CA VAL A 330 19.31 -5.77 -7.67
C VAL A 330 20.32 -6.63 -8.43
N ASP A 331 20.67 -7.79 -7.90
CA ASP A 331 21.64 -8.67 -8.56
C ASP A 331 21.04 -9.55 -9.65
N LEU A 332 19.86 -10.08 -9.38
CA LEU A 332 19.11 -10.98 -10.25
C LEU A 332 17.65 -10.55 -10.30
N HIS A 333 17.16 -10.36 -11.52
CA HIS A 333 15.75 -10.09 -11.78
C HIS A 333 15.15 -11.27 -12.52
N LEU A 334 14.14 -11.90 -11.93
CA LEU A 334 13.38 -12.94 -12.59
C LEU A 334 12.07 -12.35 -13.10
N VAL A 335 11.64 -12.75 -14.29
CA VAL A 335 10.40 -12.25 -14.90
C VAL A 335 9.59 -13.40 -15.50
N HIS A 336 8.27 -13.24 -15.51
CA HIS A 336 7.32 -14.18 -16.08
C HIS A 336 6.22 -13.41 -16.83
N GLU A 337 5.32 -14.13 -17.50
CA GLU A 337 4.38 -13.61 -18.50
C GLU A 337 3.18 -12.84 -17.92
N VAL A 338 2.93 -12.94 -16.62
CA VAL A 338 1.73 -12.33 -16.01
C VAL A 338 1.99 -10.90 -15.55
N THR A 339 3.13 -10.64 -14.92
CA THR A 339 3.39 -9.36 -14.25
C THR A 339 4.42 -8.48 -14.97
N SER A 340 5.10 -9.00 -15.98
CA SER A 340 6.09 -8.26 -16.77
C SER A 340 5.57 -7.49 -18.01
N PRO A 341 4.41 -7.80 -18.65
CA PRO A 341 4.00 -7.12 -19.89
C PRO A 341 3.89 -5.59 -19.78
N GLN A 342 3.29 -5.07 -18.72
CA GLN A 342 3.12 -3.63 -18.52
C GLN A 342 4.47 -2.95 -18.23
N ALA A 343 5.41 -3.65 -17.59
CA ALA A 343 6.76 -3.14 -17.37
C ALA A 343 7.50 -2.95 -18.70
N PHE A 344 7.40 -3.91 -19.61
CA PHE A 344 7.99 -3.79 -20.95
C PHE A 344 7.31 -2.72 -21.81
N ALA A 345 5.99 -2.61 -21.72
CA ALA A 345 5.24 -1.55 -22.39
C ALA A 345 5.69 -0.15 -21.92
N LEU A 346 5.87 0.03 -20.60
CA LEU A 346 6.38 1.28 -20.01
C LEU A 346 7.78 1.64 -20.53
N LEU A 347 8.68 0.66 -20.66
CA LEU A 347 10.01 0.88 -21.23
C LEU A 347 9.92 1.36 -22.69
N ARG A 348 9.08 0.70 -23.51
CA ARG A 348 8.86 1.11 -24.90
C ARG A 348 8.29 2.52 -25.00
N GLU A 349 7.23 2.82 -24.26
CA GLU A 349 6.57 4.12 -24.26
C GLU A 349 7.53 5.25 -23.91
N ARG A 350 8.44 5.02 -22.96
CA ARG A 350 9.45 6.00 -22.53
C ARG A 350 10.74 5.98 -23.36
N GLY A 351 10.84 5.14 -24.38
CA GLY A 351 12.07 4.96 -25.16
C GLY A 351 13.27 4.46 -24.34
N LEU A 352 13.02 3.74 -23.25
CA LEU A 352 14.04 3.21 -22.35
C LEU A 352 14.48 1.81 -22.78
N ARG A 353 15.75 1.48 -22.51
CA ARG A 353 16.30 0.14 -22.68
C ARG A 353 16.37 -0.57 -21.33
N VAL A 354 16.42 -1.90 -21.36
CA VAL A 354 16.77 -2.69 -20.17
C VAL A 354 18.23 -2.41 -19.81
N ARG A 355 18.49 -2.08 -18.54
CA ARG A 355 19.79 -1.62 -18.05
C ARG A 355 20.84 -2.73 -17.96
N ARG A 356 20.41 -3.93 -17.52
CA ARG A 356 21.25 -5.13 -17.39
C ARG A 356 20.45 -6.37 -17.85
N PRO A 357 20.22 -6.54 -19.17
CA PRO A 357 19.53 -7.71 -19.68
C PRO A 357 20.19 -9.03 -19.24
N GLU A 358 21.51 -9.04 -19.07
CA GLU A 358 22.29 -10.20 -18.60
C GLU A 358 22.05 -10.58 -17.13
N ARG A 359 21.41 -9.70 -16.35
CA ARG A 359 20.96 -9.96 -14.96
C ARG A 359 19.46 -10.24 -14.88
N THR A 360 18.79 -10.38 -16.03
CA THR A 360 17.36 -10.68 -16.11
C THR A 360 17.15 -12.01 -16.80
N LEU A 361 16.39 -12.91 -16.17
CA LEU A 361 16.01 -14.19 -16.78
C LEU A 361 14.48 -14.31 -16.80
N ALA A 362 13.94 -14.65 -17.97
CA ALA A 362 12.52 -14.87 -18.15
C ALA A 362 12.17 -16.37 -18.22
N THR A 363 11.00 -16.74 -17.69
CA THR A 363 10.40 -18.05 -17.90
C THR A 363 8.89 -17.97 -18.04
N MET A 364 8.26 -19.11 -18.36
CA MET A 364 6.81 -19.23 -18.51
C MET A 364 6.28 -20.34 -17.62
N ASP A 365 5.48 -19.97 -16.63
CA ASP A 365 4.98 -20.90 -15.62
C ASP A 365 3.55 -20.65 -15.12
N HIS A 366 2.98 -19.45 -15.24
CA HIS A 366 1.65 -19.12 -14.69
C HIS A 366 0.48 -19.35 -15.66
N SER A 367 0.67 -19.04 -16.93
CA SER A 367 -0.31 -19.09 -18.02
C SER A 367 0.00 -20.21 -19.00
N THR A 368 0.67 -21.25 -18.50
CA THR A 368 1.10 -22.38 -19.32
C THR A 368 0.05 -23.49 -19.34
N PRO A 369 -0.22 -24.10 -20.50
CA PRO A 369 -1.17 -25.21 -20.59
C PRO A 369 -0.70 -26.43 -19.81
N THR A 370 -1.64 -27.16 -19.21
CA THR A 370 -1.36 -28.46 -18.57
C THR A 370 -1.34 -29.63 -19.55
N LEU A 371 -1.89 -29.45 -20.76
CA LEU A 371 -1.93 -30.48 -21.80
C LEU A 371 -0.62 -30.51 -22.60
N THR A 372 0.06 -31.66 -22.59
CA THR A 372 1.28 -31.91 -23.36
C THR A 372 1.13 -31.57 -24.84
N SER A 373 -0.04 -31.81 -25.44
CA SER A 373 -0.31 -31.50 -26.85
C SER A 373 -0.25 -30.00 -27.14
N GLN A 374 -0.56 -29.13 -26.17
CA GLN A 374 -0.52 -27.68 -26.33
C GLN A 374 0.88 -27.09 -26.08
N VAL A 375 1.73 -27.81 -25.37
CA VAL A 375 3.11 -27.38 -25.09
C VAL A 375 4.09 -27.95 -26.12
N PHE A 376 3.95 -29.24 -26.47
CA PHE A 376 4.89 -29.98 -27.32
C PHE A 376 4.26 -30.55 -28.61
N GLY A 377 2.93 -30.65 -28.68
CA GLY A 377 2.21 -31.27 -29.80
C GLY A 377 1.72 -30.29 -30.88
N GLY A 378 2.08 -29.00 -30.77
CA GLY A 378 1.70 -27.96 -31.73
C GLY A 378 0.22 -27.55 -31.68
N MET A 379 -0.57 -28.05 -30.72
CA MET A 379 -1.93 -27.56 -30.51
C MET A 379 -1.89 -26.12 -29.94
N PRO A 380 -2.79 -25.23 -30.36
CA PRO A 380 -2.82 -23.88 -29.83
C PRO A 380 -3.23 -23.87 -28.35
N ILE A 381 -2.73 -22.88 -27.60
CA ILE A 381 -3.21 -22.57 -26.25
C ILE A 381 -4.68 -22.15 -26.36
N ALA A 382 -5.56 -22.93 -25.75
CA ALA A 382 -7.02 -22.79 -25.93
C ALA A 382 -7.57 -21.47 -25.37
N LEU A 383 -7.02 -20.99 -24.25
CA LEU A 383 -7.44 -19.74 -23.64
C LEU A 383 -6.69 -18.57 -24.29
N GLU A 384 -7.42 -17.68 -24.95
CA GLU A 384 -6.83 -16.55 -25.67
C GLU A 384 -6.00 -15.63 -24.76
N ALA A 385 -6.47 -15.37 -23.53
CA ALA A 385 -5.75 -14.53 -22.58
C ALA A 385 -4.37 -15.12 -22.21
N ALA A 386 -4.31 -16.43 -21.95
CA ALA A 386 -3.06 -17.12 -21.66
C ALA A 386 -2.12 -17.12 -22.87
N ARG A 387 -2.67 -17.38 -24.07
CA ARG A 387 -1.92 -17.33 -25.33
C ARG A 387 -1.26 -15.96 -25.54
N ARG A 388 -2.01 -14.88 -25.34
CA ARG A 388 -1.51 -13.50 -25.49
C ARG A 388 -0.39 -13.19 -24.50
N GLN A 389 -0.50 -13.63 -23.24
CA GLN A 389 0.55 -13.41 -22.24
C GLN A 389 1.87 -14.10 -22.61
N VAL A 390 1.78 -15.37 -23.02
CA VAL A 390 2.93 -16.16 -23.49
C VAL A 390 3.60 -15.48 -24.68
N GLU A 391 2.85 -15.20 -25.74
CA GLU A 391 3.38 -14.57 -26.97
C GLU A 391 3.97 -13.18 -26.69
N GLU A 392 3.31 -12.38 -25.86
CA GLU A 392 3.79 -11.04 -25.49
C GLU A 392 5.12 -11.12 -24.73
N LEU A 393 5.33 -12.12 -23.86
CA LEU A 393 6.62 -12.31 -23.20
C LEU A 393 7.73 -12.68 -24.20
N GLU A 394 7.44 -13.51 -25.21
CA GLU A 394 8.40 -13.83 -26.28
C GLU A 394 8.84 -12.59 -27.04
N VAL A 395 7.87 -11.79 -27.47
CA VAL A 395 8.11 -10.52 -28.18
C VAL A 395 8.91 -9.56 -27.30
N ASN A 396 8.56 -9.44 -26.03
CA ASN A 396 9.25 -8.57 -25.08
C ASN A 396 10.69 -8.99 -24.85
N CYS A 397 10.93 -10.28 -24.58
CA CYS A 397 12.28 -10.78 -24.33
C CYS A 397 13.16 -10.63 -25.56
N ALA A 398 12.66 -10.98 -26.74
CA ALA A 398 13.37 -10.79 -28.00
C ALA A 398 13.69 -9.31 -28.28
N GLY A 399 12.71 -8.41 -28.08
CA GLY A 399 12.87 -6.98 -28.35
C GLY A 399 13.83 -6.27 -27.41
N PHE A 400 13.96 -6.74 -26.16
CA PHE A 400 14.83 -6.15 -25.16
C PHE A 400 16.14 -6.93 -24.90
N GLY A 401 16.35 -8.04 -25.60
CA GLY A 401 17.55 -8.88 -25.48
C GLY A 401 17.63 -9.62 -24.14
N ILE A 402 16.49 -9.99 -23.57
CA ILE A 402 16.42 -10.80 -22.34
C ILE A 402 16.35 -12.27 -22.73
N GLU A 403 17.09 -13.10 -22.00
CA GLU A 403 17.02 -14.54 -22.17
C GLU A 403 15.67 -15.08 -21.68
N LEU A 404 15.05 -15.93 -22.49
CA LEU A 404 13.77 -16.56 -22.21
C LEU A 404 13.87 -18.08 -22.24
N LEU A 405 13.58 -18.71 -21.10
CA LEU A 405 13.31 -20.14 -21.00
C LEU A 405 11.84 -20.39 -21.38
N GLY A 406 11.55 -20.30 -22.68
CA GLY A 406 10.20 -20.37 -23.25
C GLY A 406 9.56 -21.76 -23.12
N LEU A 407 8.29 -21.91 -23.55
CA LEU A 407 7.44 -23.08 -23.30
C LEU A 407 8.10 -24.45 -23.56
N THR A 408 8.87 -24.57 -24.63
CA THR A 408 9.52 -25.82 -25.05
C THR A 408 10.96 -25.95 -24.59
N HIS A 409 11.49 -24.96 -23.87
CA HIS A 409 12.87 -24.96 -23.40
C HIS A 409 13.09 -26.04 -22.33
N ARG A 410 14.15 -26.85 -22.49
CA ARG A 410 14.43 -27.99 -21.59
C ARG A 410 14.70 -27.59 -20.14
N GLN A 411 15.13 -26.35 -19.92
CA GLN A 411 15.42 -25.81 -18.59
C GLN A 411 14.29 -24.91 -18.05
N ARG A 412 13.13 -24.88 -18.71
CA ARG A 412 11.95 -24.18 -18.20
C ARG A 412 11.47 -24.84 -16.92
N GLY A 413 11.01 -24.03 -15.97
CA GLY A 413 10.39 -24.47 -14.73
C GLY A 413 9.67 -23.32 -14.05
N ILE A 414 9.18 -23.56 -12.84
CA ILE A 414 8.61 -22.50 -12.00
C ILE A 414 9.68 -21.44 -11.74
N VAL A 415 9.30 -20.15 -11.82
CA VAL A 415 10.23 -19.01 -11.77
C VAL A 415 11.16 -19.04 -10.55
N HIS A 416 10.67 -19.51 -9.40
CA HIS A 416 11.45 -19.61 -8.16
C HIS A 416 12.39 -20.82 -8.09
N ILE A 417 12.22 -21.79 -8.99
CA ILE A 417 12.98 -23.05 -9.04
C ILE A 417 14.12 -22.97 -10.08
N ILE A 418 13.89 -22.31 -11.22
CA ILE A 418 14.91 -22.19 -12.27
C ILE A 418 16.17 -21.47 -11.79
N GLY A 419 16.04 -20.46 -10.91
CA GLY A 419 17.18 -19.72 -10.36
C GLY A 419 18.13 -20.64 -9.58
N PRO A 420 17.62 -21.37 -8.57
CA PRO A 420 18.34 -22.42 -7.85
C PRO A 420 18.91 -23.52 -8.75
N GLU A 421 18.11 -24.13 -9.62
CA GLU A 421 18.53 -25.28 -10.44
C GLU A 421 19.64 -24.92 -11.44
N LEU A 422 19.61 -23.69 -11.95
CA LEU A 422 20.64 -23.18 -12.85
C LEU A 422 21.85 -22.62 -12.10
N GLY A 423 21.76 -22.37 -10.79
CA GLY A 423 22.83 -21.75 -10.01
C GLY A 423 22.93 -20.22 -10.16
N LEU A 424 21.85 -19.57 -10.62
CA LEU A 424 21.74 -18.11 -10.69
C LEU A 424 21.49 -17.50 -9.32
N THR A 425 20.72 -18.20 -8.48
CA THR A 425 20.51 -17.80 -7.09
C THR A 425 21.76 -18.15 -6.28
N GLN A 426 22.47 -17.13 -5.79
CA GLN A 426 23.70 -17.32 -5.04
C GLN A 426 23.66 -16.57 -3.72
N PRO A 427 24.41 -17.04 -2.70
CA PRO A 427 24.44 -16.38 -1.40
C PRO A 427 24.86 -14.92 -1.46
N GLY A 428 24.15 -14.12 -0.67
CA GLY A 428 24.42 -12.69 -0.52
C GLY A 428 23.95 -11.82 -1.67
N MET A 429 23.19 -12.36 -2.63
CA MET A 429 22.55 -11.57 -3.69
C MET A 429 21.28 -10.88 -3.22
N THR A 430 20.88 -9.86 -3.97
CA THR A 430 19.51 -9.34 -3.99
C THR A 430 18.75 -9.92 -5.19
N VAL A 431 17.61 -10.57 -4.93
CA VAL A 431 16.82 -11.25 -5.97
C VAL A 431 15.38 -10.74 -5.94
N VAL A 432 14.84 -10.34 -7.09
CA VAL A 432 13.47 -9.84 -7.18
C VAL A 432 12.71 -10.47 -8.35
N CYS A 433 11.41 -10.60 -8.19
CA CYS A 433 10.49 -11.02 -9.25
C CYS A 433 9.13 -10.37 -9.02
N GLY A 434 8.33 -10.23 -10.08
CA GLY A 434 6.93 -9.82 -10.01
C GLY A 434 5.98 -10.82 -9.33
N ASP A 435 6.49 -11.62 -8.39
CA ASP A 435 5.79 -12.72 -7.74
C ASP A 435 6.13 -12.75 -6.23
N SER A 436 5.13 -12.98 -5.38
CA SER A 436 5.30 -12.93 -3.93
C SER A 436 6.31 -13.94 -3.40
N HIS A 437 6.33 -15.16 -3.94
CA HIS A 437 7.10 -16.29 -3.42
C HIS A 437 8.58 -16.26 -3.82
N THR A 438 9.06 -15.13 -4.34
CA THR A 438 10.49 -14.83 -4.55
C THR A 438 11.32 -15.03 -3.28
N SER A 439 10.67 -14.95 -2.11
CA SER A 439 11.23 -15.32 -0.81
C SER A 439 11.94 -16.68 -0.79
N THR A 440 11.53 -17.63 -1.66
CA THR A 440 12.16 -18.95 -1.84
C THR A 440 13.69 -18.87 -1.95
N HIS A 441 14.21 -17.89 -2.71
CA HIS A 441 15.64 -17.73 -2.95
C HIS A 441 16.44 -17.36 -1.69
N GLY A 442 15.80 -16.88 -0.64
CA GLY A 442 16.48 -16.61 0.62
C GLY A 442 16.95 -17.85 1.37
N ALA A 443 16.53 -19.05 0.95
CA ALA A 443 17.13 -20.32 1.37
C ALA A 443 18.64 -20.39 1.11
N PHE A 444 19.15 -19.60 0.16
CA PHE A 444 20.56 -19.51 -0.20
C PHE A 444 21.30 -18.39 0.55
N GLY A 445 20.62 -17.68 1.47
CA GLY A 445 21.15 -16.48 2.11
C GLY A 445 21.11 -15.23 1.22
N ALA A 446 20.25 -15.23 0.20
CA ALA A 446 19.94 -14.07 -0.62
C ALA A 446 18.83 -13.21 0.03
N LEU A 447 18.88 -11.90 -0.14
CA LEU A 447 17.75 -11.02 0.18
C LEU A 447 16.79 -11.04 -1.00
N ALA A 448 15.76 -11.86 -0.91
CA ALA A 448 14.87 -12.12 -2.02
C ALA A 448 13.40 -11.82 -1.69
N PHE A 449 12.74 -11.01 -2.52
CA PHE A 449 11.37 -10.55 -2.24
C PHE A 449 10.59 -10.20 -3.50
N GLY A 450 9.27 -10.38 -3.42
CA GLY A 450 8.34 -10.02 -4.48
C GLY A 450 8.18 -8.51 -4.64
N ILE A 451 8.04 -8.08 -5.89
CA ILE A 451 7.89 -6.68 -6.28
C ILE A 451 6.66 -6.49 -7.17
N GLY A 452 6.10 -5.28 -7.20
CA GLY A 452 4.96 -4.97 -8.08
C GLY A 452 5.38 -4.80 -9.55
N THR A 453 4.43 -4.87 -10.48
CA THR A 453 4.69 -4.64 -11.92
C THR A 453 5.41 -3.32 -12.23
N THR A 454 5.10 -2.24 -11.51
CA THR A 454 5.81 -0.96 -11.67
C THR A 454 7.26 -1.05 -11.20
N GLU A 455 7.51 -1.79 -10.12
CA GLU A 455 8.86 -2.05 -9.62
C GLU A 455 9.65 -2.95 -10.59
N VAL A 456 9.02 -3.92 -11.25
CA VAL A 456 9.63 -4.71 -12.34
C VAL A 456 10.15 -3.76 -13.42
N GLY A 457 9.35 -2.76 -13.82
CA GLY A 457 9.77 -1.72 -14.76
C GLY A 457 10.97 -0.89 -14.26
N HIS A 458 11.00 -0.54 -12.98
CA HIS A 458 12.13 0.19 -12.38
C HIS A 458 13.43 -0.62 -12.40
N VAL A 459 13.36 -1.91 -12.05
CA VAL A 459 14.53 -2.79 -12.07
C VAL A 459 15.00 -2.98 -13.51
N LEU A 460 14.10 -3.22 -14.47
CA LEU A 460 14.46 -3.28 -15.90
C LEU A 460 15.16 -1.99 -16.35
N ALA A 461 14.65 -0.81 -15.99
CA ALA A 461 15.18 0.47 -16.45
C ALA A 461 16.48 0.91 -15.75
N THR A 462 16.69 0.51 -14.49
CA THR A 462 17.76 1.10 -13.63
C THR A 462 18.65 0.09 -12.92
N GLN A 463 18.25 -1.19 -12.86
CA GLN A 463 18.82 -2.23 -12.00
C GLN A 463 18.77 -1.89 -10.49
N CYS A 464 17.95 -0.93 -10.09
CA CYS A 464 17.82 -0.51 -8.71
C CYS A 464 16.33 -0.42 -8.32
N LEU A 465 16.09 -0.52 -7.02
CA LEU A 465 14.76 -0.45 -6.45
C LEU A 465 14.75 0.39 -5.18
N LEU A 466 13.72 1.21 -5.00
CA LEU A 466 13.53 1.97 -3.77
C LEU A 466 12.96 1.05 -2.70
N GLN A 467 13.65 0.90 -1.56
CA GLN A 467 13.23 0.04 -0.45
C GLN A 467 13.50 0.73 0.90
N ARG A 468 12.54 0.62 1.82
CA ARG A 468 12.76 0.94 3.24
C ARG A 468 13.42 -0.24 3.91
N ARG A 469 14.40 -0.01 4.79
CA ARG A 469 15.07 -1.11 5.49
C ARG A 469 14.06 -1.83 6.40
N PRO A 470 13.76 -3.12 6.17
CA PRO A 470 12.91 -3.87 7.08
C PRO A 470 13.58 -4.08 8.44
N ARG A 471 12.75 -4.34 9.46
CA ARG A 471 13.23 -4.85 10.75
C ARG A 471 13.64 -6.32 10.62
N THR A 472 14.35 -6.82 11.61
CA THR A 472 14.91 -8.18 11.65
C THR A 472 14.13 -9.05 12.63
N LEU A 473 13.72 -10.24 12.20
CA LEU A 473 13.04 -11.23 13.02
C LEU A 473 13.84 -12.55 13.01
N ALA A 474 14.37 -12.99 14.15
CA ALA A 474 14.94 -14.33 14.26
C ALA A 474 13.86 -15.36 14.62
N VAL A 475 13.83 -16.47 13.89
CA VAL A 475 13.06 -17.67 14.25
C VAL A 475 14.05 -18.77 14.59
N ASN A 476 14.22 -19.03 15.88
CA ASN A 476 15.17 -19.99 16.42
C ASN A 476 14.46 -21.35 16.61
N VAL A 477 14.69 -22.29 15.71
CA VAL A 477 14.07 -23.63 15.75
C VAL A 477 15.04 -24.64 16.35
N LYS A 478 14.76 -25.08 17.57
CA LYS A 478 15.62 -25.97 18.36
C LYS A 478 15.17 -27.42 18.26
N GLY A 479 16.12 -28.35 18.33
CA GLY A 479 15.85 -29.79 18.36
C GLY A 479 15.67 -30.39 16.97
N ALA A 480 15.15 -31.62 16.93
CA ALA A 480 14.88 -32.35 15.70
C ALA A 480 13.37 -32.61 15.54
N PRO A 481 12.81 -32.48 14.32
CA PRO A 481 11.43 -32.85 14.06
C PRO A 481 11.19 -34.34 14.32
N ARG A 482 9.97 -34.70 14.73
CA ARG A 482 9.56 -36.12 14.91
C ARG A 482 9.50 -36.82 13.55
N ALA A 483 9.54 -38.15 13.56
CA ALA A 483 9.31 -38.94 12.35
C ALA A 483 7.97 -38.57 11.70
N GLY A 484 7.99 -38.30 10.39
CA GLY A 484 6.82 -37.87 9.62
C GLY A 484 6.56 -36.36 9.58
N VAL A 485 7.32 -35.56 10.34
CA VAL A 485 7.29 -34.09 10.27
C VAL A 485 8.30 -33.61 9.23
N THR A 486 7.84 -32.78 8.32
CA THR A 486 8.62 -32.23 7.19
C THR A 486 8.89 -30.74 7.37
N ALA A 487 9.73 -30.17 6.49
CA ALA A 487 9.93 -28.72 6.43
C ALA A 487 8.63 -27.93 6.24
N LYS A 488 7.63 -28.51 5.54
CA LYS A 488 6.30 -27.91 5.36
C LYS A 488 5.57 -27.76 6.70
N ASP A 489 5.64 -28.77 7.54
CA ASP A 489 5.02 -28.75 8.87
C ASP A 489 5.71 -27.75 9.79
N LEU A 490 7.05 -27.67 9.73
CA LEU A 490 7.82 -26.67 10.48
C LEU A 490 7.39 -25.25 10.13
N ILE A 491 7.29 -24.90 8.84
CA ILE A 491 6.89 -23.54 8.45
C ILE A 491 5.42 -23.27 8.76
N LEU A 492 4.53 -24.26 8.66
CA LEU A 492 3.14 -24.11 9.11
C LEU A 492 3.05 -23.87 10.62
N ALA A 493 3.86 -24.55 11.43
CA ALA A 493 3.91 -24.33 12.87
C ALA A 493 4.46 -22.93 13.22
N ILE A 494 5.48 -22.48 12.49
CA ILE A 494 6.03 -21.11 12.61
C ILE A 494 4.96 -20.07 12.28
N ILE A 495 4.27 -20.22 11.13
CA ILE A 495 3.18 -19.31 10.72
C ILE A 495 2.04 -19.34 11.74
N GLY A 496 1.65 -20.52 12.23
CA GLY A 496 0.62 -20.67 13.25
C GLY A 496 0.96 -19.95 14.55
N ARG A 497 2.25 -19.91 14.94
CA ARG A 497 2.71 -19.18 16.13
C ARG A 497 2.84 -17.67 15.90
N LEU A 498 3.27 -17.25 14.71
CA LEU A 498 3.43 -15.84 14.36
C LEU A 498 2.10 -15.14 14.04
N GLY A 499 1.17 -15.86 13.42
CA GLY A 499 -0.01 -15.33 12.76
C GLY A 499 0.29 -14.75 11.36
N VAL A 500 -0.76 -14.54 10.58
CA VAL A 500 -0.70 -14.09 9.16
C VAL A 500 -0.02 -12.72 8.97
N GLY A 501 -0.02 -11.86 10.00
CA GLY A 501 0.68 -10.57 10.00
C GLY A 501 1.92 -10.52 10.92
N GLY A 502 2.35 -11.66 11.45
CA GLY A 502 3.39 -11.71 12.49
C GLY A 502 4.77 -11.26 12.00
N GLY A 503 5.04 -11.40 10.70
CA GLY A 503 6.26 -10.98 10.02
C GLY A 503 6.18 -9.61 9.34
N THR A 504 5.03 -8.90 9.39
CA THR A 504 4.86 -7.65 8.66
C THR A 504 5.93 -6.61 9.00
N GLY A 505 6.57 -6.07 7.97
CA GLY A 505 7.67 -5.11 8.09
C GLY A 505 9.01 -5.72 8.52
N HIS A 506 9.14 -7.05 8.55
CA HIS A 506 10.36 -7.76 8.91
C HIS A 506 10.91 -8.61 7.77
N VAL A 507 12.22 -8.82 7.79
CA VAL A 507 12.89 -9.96 7.15
C VAL A 507 13.14 -11.01 8.24
N VAL A 508 12.76 -12.25 7.95
CA VAL A 508 12.92 -13.37 8.86
C VAL A 508 14.25 -14.05 8.59
N GLU A 509 15.04 -14.30 9.64
CA GLU A 509 16.18 -15.22 9.59
C GLU A 509 15.82 -16.51 10.33
N TYR A 510 15.75 -17.61 9.60
CA TYR A 510 15.49 -18.94 10.16
C TYR A 510 16.81 -19.55 10.63
N ARG A 511 16.84 -19.94 11.91
CA ARG A 511 18.05 -20.33 12.64
C ARG A 511 17.79 -21.58 13.47
N GLY A 512 18.86 -22.18 13.96
CA GLY A 512 18.81 -23.34 14.87
C GLY A 512 19.32 -24.63 14.23
N ASP A 513 19.43 -25.69 15.03
CA ASP A 513 19.83 -27.03 14.60
C ASP A 513 18.82 -27.67 13.66
N ALA A 514 17.51 -27.50 13.90
CA ALA A 514 16.47 -28.00 12.99
C ALA A 514 16.62 -27.42 11.58
N ILE A 515 16.81 -26.10 11.46
CA ILE A 515 16.97 -25.41 10.17
C ILE A 515 18.28 -25.80 9.48
N ARG A 516 19.39 -25.94 10.23
CA ARG A 516 20.68 -26.35 9.66
C ARG A 516 20.65 -27.78 9.13
N ALA A 517 19.87 -28.66 9.74
CA ALA A 517 19.72 -30.04 9.30
C ALA A 517 18.92 -30.21 8.00
N LEU A 518 18.15 -29.18 7.60
CA LEU A 518 17.37 -29.20 6.36
C LEU A 518 18.27 -29.20 5.13
N ASP A 519 17.87 -29.96 4.12
CA ASP A 519 18.44 -29.86 2.77
C ASP A 519 17.99 -28.56 2.06
N MET A 520 18.46 -28.32 0.83
CA MET A 520 18.12 -27.09 0.12
C MET A 520 16.65 -27.01 -0.31
N ASP A 521 15.99 -28.12 -0.62
CA ASP A 521 14.59 -28.14 -1.05
C ASP A 521 13.67 -27.85 0.14
N GLU A 522 14.03 -28.38 1.30
CA GLU A 522 13.41 -28.09 2.58
C GLU A 522 13.60 -26.63 3.01
N ARG A 523 14.82 -26.07 2.87
CA ARG A 523 15.06 -24.64 3.15
C ARG A 523 14.28 -23.74 2.19
N MET A 524 14.20 -24.11 0.91
CA MET A 524 13.38 -23.40 -0.08
C MET A 524 11.91 -23.43 0.33
N THR A 525 11.40 -24.56 0.82
CA THR A 525 10.02 -24.69 1.34
C THR A 525 9.75 -23.73 2.52
N VAL A 526 10.68 -23.65 3.48
CA VAL A 526 10.57 -22.75 4.64
C VAL A 526 10.60 -21.28 4.20
N CYS A 527 11.56 -20.89 3.36
CA CYS A 527 11.68 -19.50 2.91
C CYS A 527 10.53 -19.07 2.00
N ASN A 528 10.06 -19.95 1.11
CA ASN A 528 8.91 -19.73 0.22
C ASN A 528 7.71 -19.23 1.03
N MET A 529 7.35 -19.95 2.10
CA MET A 529 6.16 -19.66 2.88
C MET A 529 6.31 -18.53 3.93
N SER A 530 7.39 -17.76 3.88
CA SER A 530 7.56 -16.58 4.74
C SER A 530 6.51 -15.50 4.46
N ILE A 531 5.96 -15.48 3.25
CA ILE A 531 4.96 -14.51 2.81
C ILE A 531 3.62 -14.74 3.52
N GLU A 532 3.26 -15.99 3.81
CA GLU A 532 2.03 -16.35 4.53
C GLU A 532 2.06 -15.90 6.00
N ALA A 533 3.24 -15.64 6.57
CA ALA A 533 3.41 -14.95 7.84
C ALA A 533 3.43 -13.40 7.70
N GLY A 534 3.29 -12.88 6.48
CA GLY A 534 3.33 -11.45 6.16
C GLY A 534 4.74 -10.86 6.12
N ALA A 535 5.80 -11.69 6.14
CA ALA A 535 7.18 -11.21 6.09
C ALA A 535 7.56 -10.67 4.70
N ARG A 536 8.53 -9.75 4.66
CA ARG A 536 9.07 -9.23 3.40
C ARG A 536 9.92 -10.27 2.68
N ALA A 537 10.72 -11.02 3.43
CA ALA A 537 11.57 -12.10 2.95
C ALA A 537 11.87 -13.07 4.11
N GLY A 538 12.27 -14.30 3.77
CA GLY A 538 12.86 -15.26 4.69
C GLY A 538 14.26 -15.63 4.24
N MET A 539 15.19 -15.79 5.17
CA MET A 539 16.60 -16.06 4.89
C MET A 539 17.13 -17.20 5.76
N VAL A 540 17.96 -18.06 5.17
CA VAL A 540 18.76 -19.07 5.87
C VAL A 540 20.22 -18.76 5.62
N ALA A 541 21.06 -18.82 6.66
CA ALA A 541 22.50 -18.60 6.51
C ALA A 541 23.12 -19.68 5.60
N PRO A 542 23.92 -19.30 4.61
CA PRO A 542 24.53 -20.25 3.70
C PRO A 542 25.62 -21.05 4.43
N ASP A 543 25.64 -22.35 4.19
CA ASP A 543 26.59 -23.29 4.75
C ASP A 543 26.99 -24.32 3.68
N GLU A 544 27.68 -25.37 4.10
CA GLU A 544 28.17 -26.46 3.27
C GLU A 544 27.04 -27.10 2.43
N THR A 545 25.83 -27.25 2.98
CA THR A 545 24.66 -27.74 2.23
C THR A 545 24.33 -26.82 1.05
N THR A 546 24.40 -25.50 1.25
CA THR A 546 24.20 -24.51 0.17
C THR A 546 25.33 -24.56 -0.85
N PHE A 547 26.58 -24.68 -0.40
CA PHE A 547 27.76 -24.68 -1.27
C PHE A 547 27.83 -25.93 -2.16
N ASP A 548 27.47 -27.08 -1.60
CA ASP A 548 27.45 -28.35 -2.30
C ASP A 548 26.30 -28.41 -3.30
N TYR A 549 25.12 -27.87 -2.95
CA TYR A 549 24.01 -27.76 -3.89
C TYR A 549 24.35 -26.92 -5.13
N LEU A 550 25.09 -25.82 -4.95
CA LEU A 550 25.51 -24.94 -6.05
C LEU A 550 26.68 -25.51 -6.86
N ALA A 551 27.41 -26.49 -6.31
CA ALA A 551 28.55 -27.09 -6.99
C ALA A 551 28.13 -27.75 -8.31
N GLY A 552 28.73 -27.31 -9.42
CA GLY A 552 28.46 -27.89 -10.74
C GLY A 552 27.14 -27.45 -11.38
N ARG A 553 26.39 -26.53 -10.78
CA ARG A 553 25.21 -25.94 -11.44
C ARG A 553 25.64 -25.12 -12.67
N PRO A 554 24.87 -25.13 -13.76
CA PRO A 554 25.30 -24.58 -15.06
C PRO A 554 25.80 -23.13 -15.03
N ARG A 555 25.26 -22.31 -14.11
CA ARG A 555 25.56 -20.87 -13.98
C ARG A 555 26.15 -20.49 -12.63
N ALA A 556 26.46 -21.48 -11.79
CA ALA A 556 27.21 -21.23 -10.58
C ALA A 556 28.69 -20.94 -10.89
N PRO A 557 29.43 -20.22 -10.03
CA PRO A 557 30.84 -19.94 -10.25
C PRO A 557 31.66 -21.24 -10.33
N GLY A 558 32.49 -21.37 -11.37
CA GLY A 558 33.44 -22.47 -11.57
C GLY A 558 34.89 -22.05 -11.34
N GLY A 559 35.80 -23.02 -11.18
CA GLY A 559 37.24 -22.78 -11.03
C GLY A 559 37.58 -21.79 -9.91
N GLU A 560 38.51 -20.87 -10.15
CA GLU A 560 38.93 -19.85 -9.17
C GLU A 560 37.78 -18.91 -8.73
N ALA A 561 36.78 -18.68 -9.59
CA ALA A 561 35.63 -17.86 -9.21
C ALA A 561 34.79 -18.54 -8.12
N ARG A 562 34.77 -19.88 -8.09
CA ARG A 562 34.16 -20.67 -7.01
C ARG A 562 34.88 -20.46 -5.69
N GLU A 563 36.21 -20.50 -5.69
CA GLU A 563 37.00 -20.33 -4.47
C GLU A 563 36.76 -18.95 -3.85
N ARG A 564 36.79 -17.89 -4.67
CA ARG A 564 36.45 -16.53 -4.21
C ARG A 564 35.02 -16.43 -3.70
N ALA A 565 34.06 -17.04 -4.40
CA ALA A 565 32.67 -17.05 -3.96
C ALA A 565 32.51 -17.76 -2.61
N LEU A 566 33.15 -18.92 -2.41
CA LEU A 566 33.11 -19.65 -1.14
C LEU A 566 33.74 -18.84 0.02
N GLU A 567 34.82 -18.11 -0.24
CA GLU A 567 35.42 -17.21 0.76
C GLU A 567 34.46 -16.08 1.17
N GLU A 568 33.74 -15.50 0.22
CA GLU A 568 32.71 -14.49 0.51
C GLU A 568 31.51 -15.09 1.24
N TRP A 569 30.99 -16.22 0.74
CA TRP A 569 29.78 -16.82 1.26
C TRP A 569 29.93 -17.29 2.70
N ARG A 570 31.12 -17.82 3.08
CA ARG A 570 31.42 -18.21 4.47
C ARG A 570 31.43 -17.03 5.45
N ARG A 571 31.47 -15.78 4.98
CA ARG A 571 31.42 -14.58 5.83
C ARG A 571 29.99 -14.02 6.01
N LEU A 572 29.03 -14.54 5.25
CA LEU A 572 27.63 -14.09 5.29
C LEU A 572 26.86 -14.50 6.54
N PRO A 573 27.04 -15.69 7.15
CA PRO A 573 26.29 -16.07 8.35
C PRO A 573 26.34 -15.00 9.44
N THR A 574 25.24 -14.82 10.17
CA THR A 574 25.11 -13.84 11.25
C THR A 574 26.25 -13.92 12.24
N ASP A 575 26.85 -12.77 12.58
CA ASP A 575 27.95 -12.70 13.54
C ASP A 575 27.48 -13.09 14.95
N ALA A 576 28.37 -13.73 15.71
CA ALA A 576 28.13 -13.98 17.12
C ALA A 576 27.87 -12.66 17.87
N GLY A 577 26.74 -12.57 18.56
CA GLY A 577 26.33 -11.38 19.31
C GLY A 577 25.57 -10.32 18.51
N ALA A 578 25.23 -10.58 17.23
CA ALA A 578 24.30 -9.74 16.48
C ALA A 578 22.91 -9.74 17.14
N ARG A 579 22.23 -8.59 17.09
CA ARG A 579 20.90 -8.40 17.71
C ARG A 579 19.83 -8.37 16.63
N PHE A 580 18.69 -8.98 16.91
CA PHE A 580 17.49 -8.91 16.10
C PHE A 580 16.47 -7.98 16.75
N ASP A 581 15.63 -7.32 15.95
CA ASP A 581 14.56 -6.46 16.45
C ASP A 581 13.47 -7.27 17.18
N ARG A 582 13.28 -8.52 16.76
CA ARG A 582 12.39 -9.50 17.41
C ARG A 582 12.98 -10.90 17.29
N GLU A 583 12.77 -11.72 18.32
CA GLU A 583 13.15 -13.13 18.30
C GLU A 583 11.97 -14.00 18.76
N ILE A 584 11.83 -15.18 18.18
CA ILE A 584 10.95 -16.23 18.67
C ILE A 584 11.68 -17.58 18.67
N ASP A 585 11.34 -18.43 19.65
CA ASP A 585 11.81 -19.81 19.73
C ASP A 585 10.69 -20.79 19.35
N ILE A 586 11.07 -21.84 18.62
CA ILE A 586 10.24 -22.99 18.26
C ILE A 586 10.97 -24.26 18.69
N ASP A 587 10.25 -25.19 19.30
CA ASP A 587 10.74 -26.54 19.56
C ASP A 587 10.28 -27.48 18.43
N ALA A 588 11.22 -27.94 17.61
CA ALA A 588 10.93 -28.85 16.49
C ALA A 588 10.38 -30.19 16.98
N ALA A 589 10.75 -30.64 18.18
CA ALA A 589 10.27 -31.90 18.74
C ALA A 589 8.80 -31.83 19.18
N GLY A 590 8.26 -30.61 19.32
CA GLY A 590 6.85 -30.35 19.61
C GLY A 590 5.98 -30.18 18.36
N VAL A 591 6.57 -30.12 17.16
CA VAL A 591 5.82 -30.01 15.91
C VAL A 591 5.25 -31.38 15.54
N GLU A 592 4.00 -31.37 15.09
CA GLU A 592 3.28 -32.53 14.56
C GLU A 592 2.95 -32.28 13.08
N PRO A 593 2.66 -33.32 12.28
CA PRO A 593 2.24 -33.13 10.90
C PRO A 593 1.02 -32.18 10.82
N MET A 594 1.10 -31.16 9.97
CA MET A 594 0.15 -30.07 9.89
C MET A 594 -0.54 -30.01 8.53
N ILE A 595 -1.82 -29.63 8.58
CA ILE A 595 -2.58 -29.22 7.41
C ILE A 595 -3.17 -27.84 7.68
N THR A 596 -3.29 -27.02 6.63
CA THR A 596 -4.02 -25.77 6.66
C THR A 596 -5.03 -25.75 5.51
N TYR A 597 -6.20 -25.18 5.75
CA TYR A 597 -7.28 -25.03 4.77
C TYR A 597 -8.04 -23.73 5.06
N GLY A 598 -8.55 -23.08 4.01
CA GLY A 598 -9.29 -21.82 4.15
C GLY A 598 -10.61 -22.01 4.92
N THR A 599 -11.00 -21.00 5.69
CA THR A 599 -12.32 -20.90 6.34
C THR A 599 -13.26 -20.00 5.57
#